data_AF-A0A6M3XV55-F1
#
_entry.id   AF-A0A6M3XV55-F1
#
_cell.length_a   1.000
_cell.length_b   1.000
_cell.length_c   1.000
_cell.angle_alpha   90.00
_cell.angle_beta   90.00
_cell.angle_gamma   90.00
#
_symmetry.space_group_name_H-M   'P 1'
#
loop_
_entity.id
_entity.type
_entity.pdbx_description
1 polymer ?
#
loop_
_entity_poly.entity_id
_entity_poly.type
_entity_poly.pdbx_seq_one_letter_code
_entity_poly.pdbx_strand_id
1 'polypeptide(L)'
;MDRNIILKPGDIFCTRNPMLLGRAICFFEKLHAKDNQAEYSHAGIILSGNGETFEALWTNRRQNLWEAYKGQKVLIGSHKNMTAEAFVKGWDGIKKYEGQWYAGWRLFLHMMPFLSKIGTGGFAVCSELAGKFIEKSGIYEEFYWKGRNPDDIADMIHNWKGWTMIYEGEI
;
A
#
# COMPACT_ATOMS: atom_id res chain seq x y z
N MET A 1 -10.65 23.17 -5.49
CA MET A 1 -9.88 22.02 -5.98
C MET A 1 -10.65 21.42 -7.12
N ASP A 2 -10.24 21.74 -8.34
CA ASP A 2 -10.73 21.05 -9.54
C ASP A 2 -10.16 19.63 -9.54
N ARG A 3 -11.06 18.64 -9.50
CA ARG A 3 -11.06 17.38 -10.27
C ARG A 3 -12.00 16.38 -9.60
N ASN A 4 -12.97 15.88 -10.36
CA ASN A 4 -13.82 14.76 -10.00
C ASN A 4 -12.97 13.48 -9.83
N ILE A 5 -12.22 13.35 -8.74
CA ILE A 5 -11.53 12.11 -8.40
C ILE A 5 -12.61 11.14 -7.91
N ILE A 6 -12.92 10.15 -8.74
CA ILE A 6 -13.91 9.12 -8.42
C ILE A 6 -13.15 7.92 -7.86
N LEU A 7 -13.14 7.82 -6.53
CA LEU A 7 -12.55 6.70 -5.82
C LEU A 7 -13.51 5.50 -5.80
N LYS A 8 -12.94 4.29 -5.79
CA LYS A 8 -13.68 3.04 -5.68
C LYS A 8 -13.06 2.12 -4.62
N PRO A 9 -13.87 1.26 -3.98
CA PRO A 9 -13.34 0.21 -3.12
C PRO A 9 -12.34 -0.67 -3.88
N GLY A 10 -11.15 -0.87 -3.29
CA GLY A 10 -10.07 -1.66 -3.86
C GLY A 10 -9.08 -0.89 -4.72
N ASP A 11 -9.29 0.42 -4.92
CA ASP A 11 -8.21 1.29 -5.40
C ASP A 11 -7.05 1.26 -4.40
N ILE A 12 -5.82 1.32 -4.91
CA ILE A 12 -4.60 1.33 -4.10
C ILE A 12 -4.02 2.73 -4.16
N PHE A 13 -3.52 3.22 -3.03
CA PHE A 13 -2.82 4.49 -3.00
C PHE A 13 -1.42 4.33 -2.44
N CYS A 14 -0.52 5.18 -2.93
CA CYS A 14 0.82 5.38 -2.42
C CYS A 14 1.00 6.85 -2.04
N THR A 15 1.76 7.12 -0.99
CA THR A 15 1.99 8.50 -0.50
C THR A 15 3.33 8.63 0.20
N ARG A 16 3.73 9.88 0.45
CA ARG A 16 4.84 10.19 1.37
C ARG A 16 4.30 10.21 2.81
N ASN A 17 4.87 9.36 3.66
CA ASN A 17 4.45 9.20 5.04
C ASN A 17 4.74 10.47 5.89
N PRO A 18 3.76 11.04 6.62
CA PRO A 18 3.99 12.14 7.57
C PRO A 18 4.58 11.71 8.93
N MET A 19 4.66 10.41 9.27
CA MET A 19 5.14 9.94 10.58
C MET A 19 6.66 9.73 10.67
N LEU A 20 7.25 10.15 11.81
CA LEU A 20 8.70 10.21 12.08
C LEU A 20 9.41 8.84 12.19
N LEU A 21 8.75 7.79 12.69
CA LEU A 21 9.30 6.42 12.63
C LEU A 21 9.33 5.90 11.18
N GLY A 22 8.49 6.47 10.31
CA GLY A 22 8.42 6.23 8.86
C GLY A 22 9.61 6.79 8.08
N ARG A 23 10.47 7.64 8.67
CA ARG A 23 11.76 8.05 8.08
C ARG A 23 12.87 7.01 8.28
N ALA A 24 12.76 6.13 9.28
CA ALA A 24 13.80 5.14 9.60
C ALA A 24 13.88 3.96 8.61
N ILE A 25 12.85 3.77 7.78
CA ILE A 25 12.75 2.71 6.76
C ILE A 25 13.06 3.29 5.37
N CYS A 26 12.63 4.53 5.10
CA CYS A 26 13.16 5.33 3.97
C CYS A 26 14.70 5.39 3.94
N PHE A 27 15.34 5.18 5.09
CA PHE A 27 16.78 5.27 5.36
C PHE A 27 17.58 4.00 4.98
N PHE A 28 16.96 2.82 4.87
CA PHE A 28 17.66 1.58 4.46
C PHE A 28 17.37 1.12 3.03
N GLU A 29 16.23 1.49 2.43
CA GLU A 29 15.95 1.17 1.02
C GLU A 29 16.71 2.06 0.02
N LYS A 30 17.14 3.27 0.44
CA LYS A 30 18.09 4.07 -0.34
C LYS A 30 19.49 3.44 -0.46
N LEU A 31 19.83 2.44 0.39
CA LEU A 31 21.13 1.74 0.39
C LEU A 31 21.21 0.53 -0.57
N HIS A 32 20.10 0.12 -1.22
CA HIS A 32 20.07 -1.00 -2.19
C HIS A 32 19.45 -0.63 -3.56
N ALA A 33 19.11 0.64 -3.79
CA ALA A 33 18.55 1.13 -5.05
C ALA A 33 19.62 1.19 -6.16
N LYS A 34 19.33 0.62 -7.35
CA LYS A 34 20.08 0.85 -8.60
C LYS A 34 19.67 2.17 -9.29
N ASP A 35 18.57 2.78 -8.85
CA ASP A 35 17.84 3.82 -9.55
C ASP A 35 17.30 4.81 -8.49
N ASN A 36 17.79 6.04 -8.48
CA ASN A 36 17.79 6.95 -7.33
C ASN A 36 16.45 7.69 -7.06
N GLN A 37 15.29 7.03 -7.20
CA GLN A 37 13.97 7.68 -7.38
C GLN A 37 12.84 7.19 -6.42
N ALA A 38 13.15 6.67 -5.23
CA ALA A 38 12.10 6.24 -4.28
C ALA A 38 11.24 7.41 -3.77
N GLU A 39 10.13 7.68 -4.46
CA GLU A 39 9.26 8.85 -4.26
C GLU A 39 8.13 8.62 -3.24
N TYR A 40 7.75 7.36 -3.02
CA TYR A 40 6.66 6.94 -2.14
C TYR A 40 7.19 6.10 -0.97
N SER A 41 6.61 6.27 0.22
CA SER A 41 7.06 5.58 1.45
C SER A 41 5.95 4.91 2.24
N HIS A 42 4.72 4.95 1.72
CA HIS A 42 3.58 4.29 2.30
C HIS A 42 2.62 3.84 1.19
N ALA A 43 1.93 2.72 1.43
CA ALA A 43 0.87 2.23 0.57
C ALA A 43 -0.32 1.74 1.42
N GLY A 44 -1.52 1.89 0.89
CA GLY A 44 -2.76 1.48 1.54
C GLY A 44 -3.87 1.20 0.54
N ILE A 45 -5.04 0.84 1.06
CA ILE A 45 -6.19 0.41 0.28
C ILE A 45 -7.32 1.41 0.49
N ILE A 46 -8.00 1.81 -0.56
CA ILE A 46 -9.21 2.64 -0.49
C ILE A 46 -10.41 1.72 -0.28
N LEU A 47 -11.20 1.98 0.75
CA LEU A 47 -12.38 1.21 1.11
C LEU A 47 -13.67 1.75 0.52
N SER A 48 -13.74 3.06 0.23
CA SER A 48 -14.94 3.66 -0.32
C SER A 48 -14.71 4.96 -1.08
N GLY A 49 -15.74 5.39 -1.82
CA GLY A 49 -15.69 6.59 -2.67
C GLY A 49 -15.50 7.92 -1.93
N ASN A 50 -15.70 7.95 -0.61
CA ASN A 50 -15.49 9.15 0.22
C ASN A 50 -14.02 9.31 0.67
N GLY A 51 -13.14 8.39 0.30
CA GLY A 51 -11.74 8.39 0.70
C GLY A 51 -11.43 7.67 2.01
N GLU A 52 -12.35 6.87 2.57
CA GLU A 52 -11.99 5.95 3.65
C GLU A 52 -10.90 4.97 3.19
N THR A 53 -9.83 4.83 3.95
CA THR A 53 -8.69 3.94 3.67
C THR A 53 -8.55 2.84 4.72
N PHE A 54 -7.76 1.82 4.40
CA PHE A 54 -7.22 0.86 5.36
C PHE A 54 -5.71 0.74 5.19
N GLU A 55 -4.99 0.90 6.30
CA GLU A 55 -3.54 1.10 6.28
C GLU A 55 -2.86 0.40 7.44
N ALA A 56 -1.62 -0.06 7.20
CA ALA A 56 -0.74 -0.52 8.27
C ALA A 56 0.08 0.66 8.81
N LEU A 57 -0.46 1.32 9.83
CA LEU A 57 0.23 2.32 10.67
C LEU A 57 0.66 1.65 11.97
N TRP A 58 1.03 2.41 13.02
CA TRP A 58 1.32 1.87 14.36
C TRP A 58 0.28 0.86 14.87
N THR A 59 -0.97 1.10 14.50
CA THR A 59 -2.06 0.14 14.57
C THR A 59 -2.71 0.11 13.20
N ASN A 60 -3.01 -1.07 12.68
CA ASN A 60 -3.74 -1.15 11.42
C ASN A 60 -5.13 -0.56 11.61
N ARG A 61 -5.46 0.47 10.84
CA ARG A 61 -6.67 1.26 11.08
C ARG A 61 -7.21 1.85 9.80
N ARG A 62 -8.41 2.41 9.92
CA ARG A 62 -9.02 3.25 8.90
C ARG A 62 -8.78 4.71 9.18
N GLN A 63 -8.72 5.52 8.13
CA GLN A 63 -8.72 6.97 8.20
C GLN A 63 -9.27 7.55 6.89
N ASN A 64 -9.45 8.87 6.82
CA ASN A 64 -9.84 9.53 5.58
C ASN A 64 -8.60 10.02 4.83
N LEU A 65 -8.46 9.63 3.55
CA LEU A 65 -7.34 9.97 2.68
C LEU A 65 -7.12 11.49 2.59
N TRP A 66 -8.20 12.24 2.39
CA TRP A 66 -8.17 13.70 2.16
C TRP A 66 -7.75 14.47 3.41
N GLU A 67 -8.10 13.96 4.59
CA GLU A 67 -7.74 14.57 5.86
C GLU A 67 -6.33 14.17 6.29
N ALA A 68 -6.00 12.87 6.19
CA ALA A 68 -4.74 12.32 6.68
C ALA A 68 -3.52 12.76 5.84
N TYR A 69 -3.71 13.01 4.54
CA TYR A 69 -2.64 13.32 3.60
C TYR A 69 -2.76 14.70 2.95
N LYS A 70 -3.46 15.63 3.59
CA LYS A 70 -3.51 17.02 3.15
C LYS A 70 -2.11 17.65 3.10
N GLY A 71 -1.80 18.33 2.01
CA GLY A 71 -0.50 18.86 1.62
C GLY A 71 0.54 17.81 1.23
N GLN A 72 0.14 16.56 0.95
CA GLN A 72 1.08 15.48 0.60
C GLN A 72 0.87 14.98 -0.82
N LYS A 73 1.98 14.55 -1.46
CA LYS A 73 1.93 13.87 -2.76
C LYS A 73 1.33 12.47 -2.57
N VAL A 74 0.26 12.19 -3.30
CA VAL A 74 -0.45 10.91 -3.34
C VAL A 74 -0.56 10.43 -4.78
N LEU A 75 -0.31 9.14 -4.98
CA LEU A 75 -0.59 8.36 -6.19
C LEU A 75 -1.75 7.42 -5.91
N ILE A 76 -2.73 7.34 -6.80
CA ILE A 76 -3.88 6.44 -6.68
C ILE A 76 -4.01 5.66 -7.98
N GLY A 77 -4.10 4.34 -7.87
CA GLY A 77 -4.27 3.42 -8.98
C GLY A 77 -5.50 2.53 -8.80
N SER A 78 -6.20 2.26 -9.90
CA SER A 78 -7.31 1.31 -9.96
C SER A 78 -6.95 0.18 -10.91
N HIS A 79 -7.24 -1.07 -10.53
CA HIS A 79 -7.05 -2.21 -11.41
C HIS A 79 -8.36 -2.56 -12.13
N LYS A 80 -8.31 -2.77 -13.45
CA LYS A 80 -9.51 -3.05 -14.27
C LYS A 80 -10.31 -4.29 -13.84
N ASN A 81 -9.64 -5.26 -13.20
CA ASN A 81 -10.28 -6.49 -12.69
C ASN A 81 -10.69 -6.38 -11.22
N MET A 82 -10.52 -5.22 -10.58
CA MET A 82 -10.98 -4.99 -9.21
C MET A 82 -12.51 -4.80 -9.20
N THR A 83 -13.23 -5.91 -9.30
CA THR A 83 -14.69 -5.94 -9.16
C THR A 83 -15.08 -5.88 -7.69
N ALA A 84 -16.37 -5.65 -7.40
CA ALA A 84 -16.89 -5.73 -6.03
C ALA A 84 -16.62 -7.10 -5.38
N GLU A 85 -16.70 -8.19 -6.16
CA GLU A 85 -16.39 -9.53 -5.68
C GLU A 85 -14.89 -9.68 -5.35
N ALA A 86 -14.01 -9.19 -6.22
CA ALA A 86 -12.57 -9.20 -5.98
C ALA A 86 -12.21 -8.37 -4.73
N PHE A 87 -12.84 -7.20 -4.57
CA PHE A 87 -12.71 -6.38 -3.37
C PHE A 87 -13.10 -7.15 -2.11
N VAL A 88 -14.29 -7.79 -2.09
CA VAL A 88 -14.77 -8.56 -0.93
C VAL A 88 -13.79 -9.68 -0.59
N LYS A 89 -13.31 -10.44 -1.58
CA LYS A 89 -12.30 -11.49 -1.36
C LYS A 89 -11.00 -10.94 -0.78
N GLY A 90 -10.50 -9.85 -1.36
CA GLY A 90 -9.30 -9.16 -0.87
C GLY A 90 -9.47 -8.68 0.57
N TRP A 91 -10.61 -8.02 0.85
CA TRP A 91 -10.95 -7.47 2.15
C TRP A 91 -11.10 -8.56 3.22
N ASP A 92 -11.81 -9.64 2.93
CA ASP A 92 -11.96 -10.78 3.84
C ASP A 92 -10.61 -11.42 4.19
N GLY A 93 -9.65 -11.37 3.26
CA GLY A 93 -8.29 -11.83 3.47
C GLY A 93 -7.48 -11.01 4.48
N ILE A 94 -7.82 -9.73 4.68
CA ILE A 94 -7.01 -8.79 5.48
C ILE A 94 -7.76 -8.13 6.65
N LYS A 95 -9.09 -8.09 6.67
CA LYS A 95 -9.86 -7.32 7.67
C LYS A 95 -9.57 -7.73 9.11
N LYS A 96 -9.18 -9.00 9.33
CA LYS A 96 -8.73 -9.52 10.63
C LYS A 96 -7.51 -8.80 11.22
N TYR A 97 -6.78 -8.05 10.41
CA TYR A 97 -5.63 -7.25 10.85
C TYR A 97 -6.05 -5.91 11.47
N GLU A 98 -7.29 -5.49 11.31
CA GLU A 98 -7.80 -4.25 11.88
C GLU A 98 -7.63 -4.21 13.41
N GLY A 99 -7.11 -3.10 13.92
CA GLY A 99 -6.79 -2.90 15.34
C GLY A 99 -5.53 -3.62 15.82
N GLN A 100 -4.92 -4.49 15.02
CA GLN A 100 -3.66 -5.13 15.40
C GLN A 100 -2.52 -4.13 15.38
N TRP A 101 -1.60 -4.29 16.32
CA TRP A 101 -0.37 -3.51 16.38
C TRP A 101 0.51 -3.80 15.16
N TYR A 102 1.16 -2.75 14.68
CA TYR A 102 2.14 -2.85 13.62
C TYR A 102 3.21 -3.85 14.00
N ALA A 103 3.55 -4.74 13.08
CA ALA A 103 4.69 -5.62 13.26
C ALA A 103 5.98 -4.86 13.00
N GLY A 104 6.29 -3.89 13.86
CA GLY A 104 7.50 -3.08 13.78
C GLY A 104 8.77 -3.93 13.78
N TRP A 105 8.74 -5.10 14.43
CA TRP A 105 9.84 -6.05 14.40
C TRP A 105 10.15 -6.58 12.98
N ARG A 106 9.15 -6.64 12.08
CA ARG A 106 9.36 -7.04 10.68
C ARG A 106 10.10 -5.99 9.87
N LEU A 107 10.05 -4.71 10.25
CA LEU A 107 10.88 -3.68 9.61
C LEU A 107 12.36 -4.05 9.69
N PHE A 108 12.81 -4.62 10.81
CA PHE A 108 14.19 -5.12 10.93
C PHE A 108 14.48 -6.31 10.01
N LEU A 109 13.48 -7.16 9.72
CA LEU A 109 13.65 -8.25 8.74
C LEU A 109 13.75 -7.73 7.30
N HIS A 110 13.10 -6.62 6.97
CA HIS A 110 13.27 -5.96 5.67
C HIS A 110 14.68 -5.37 5.46
N MET A 111 15.48 -5.20 6.53
CA MET A 111 16.91 -4.86 6.40
C MET A 111 17.76 -6.01 5.84
N MET A 112 17.23 -7.24 5.81
CA MET A 112 17.91 -8.42 5.27
C MET A 112 16.99 -9.10 4.25
N PRO A 113 17.12 -8.83 2.94
CA PRO A 113 16.16 -9.24 1.90
C PRO A 113 15.89 -10.74 1.82
N PHE A 114 16.82 -11.57 2.28
CA PHE A 114 16.64 -13.02 2.37
C PHE A 114 15.68 -13.41 3.51
N LEU A 115 15.73 -12.70 4.64
CA LEU A 115 14.89 -12.95 5.81
C LEU A 115 13.49 -12.34 5.66
N SER A 116 13.33 -11.25 4.93
CA SER A 116 11.99 -10.69 4.68
C SER A 116 11.07 -11.65 3.91
N LYS A 117 11.65 -12.61 3.16
CA LYS A 117 10.94 -13.66 2.43
C LYS A 117 10.65 -14.91 3.27
N ILE A 118 11.31 -15.09 4.41
CA ILE A 118 11.23 -16.29 5.26
C ILE A 118 10.60 -15.91 6.61
N GLY A 119 9.48 -16.54 6.98
CA GLY A 119 8.95 -16.41 8.34
C GLY A 119 8.12 -15.14 8.61
N THR A 120 7.13 -14.85 7.76
CA THR A 120 6.28 -13.65 7.91
C THR A 120 5.35 -13.64 9.14
N GLY A 121 5.15 -14.78 9.83
CA GLY A 121 4.25 -14.89 10.99
C GLY A 121 2.80 -14.43 10.75
N GLY A 122 2.42 -14.14 9.50
CA GLY A 122 1.15 -13.54 9.13
C GLY A 122 1.06 -12.01 9.27
N PHE A 123 2.09 -11.31 9.75
CA PHE A 123 2.08 -9.85 9.93
C PHE A 123 2.64 -9.13 8.71
N ALA A 124 2.09 -7.98 8.31
CA ALA A 124 2.48 -7.27 7.09
C ALA A 124 2.87 -5.81 7.38
N VAL A 125 3.91 -5.32 6.71
CA VAL A 125 4.18 -3.87 6.59
C VAL A 125 3.16 -3.22 5.64
N CYS A 126 3.12 -1.89 5.54
CA CYS A 126 2.10 -1.18 4.75
C CYS A 126 1.96 -1.68 3.30
N SER A 127 3.06 -1.78 2.56
CA SER A 127 3.10 -2.33 1.19
C SER A 127 2.77 -3.81 1.12
N GLU A 128 3.17 -4.61 2.11
CA GLU A 128 2.81 -6.03 2.19
C GLU A 128 1.31 -6.21 2.50
N LEU A 129 0.68 -5.29 3.25
CA LEU A 129 -0.76 -5.33 3.52
C LEU A 129 -1.54 -5.06 2.23
N ALA A 130 -1.14 -4.02 1.48
CA ALA A 130 -1.69 -3.73 0.15
C ALA A 130 -1.43 -4.88 -0.84
N GLY A 131 -0.21 -5.44 -0.85
CA GLY A 131 0.13 -6.59 -1.67
C GLY A 131 -0.70 -7.84 -1.31
N LYS A 132 -0.93 -8.09 -0.03
CA LYS A 132 -1.74 -9.22 0.44
C LYS A 132 -3.21 -9.06 0.08
N PHE A 133 -3.74 -7.83 0.13
CA PHE A 133 -5.06 -7.53 -0.42
C PHE A 133 -5.16 -7.91 -1.89
N ILE A 134 -4.17 -7.50 -2.69
CA ILE A 134 -4.09 -7.83 -4.12
C ILE A 134 -4.04 -9.34 -4.34
N GLU A 135 -3.15 -10.06 -3.63
CA GLU A 135 -3.09 -11.53 -3.69
C GLU A 135 -4.46 -12.15 -3.37
N LYS A 136 -5.12 -11.72 -2.30
CA LYS A 136 -6.39 -12.29 -1.84
C LYS A 136 -7.58 -11.90 -2.71
N SER A 137 -7.49 -10.78 -3.43
CA SER A 137 -8.54 -10.36 -4.37
C SER A 137 -8.64 -11.27 -5.60
N GLY A 138 -7.57 -12.01 -5.92
CA GLY A 138 -7.54 -12.92 -7.08
C GLY A 138 -7.47 -12.21 -8.43
N ILE A 139 -7.13 -10.91 -8.48
CA ILE A 139 -6.98 -10.18 -9.75
C ILE A 139 -5.77 -10.65 -10.58
N TYR A 140 -4.84 -11.36 -9.94
CA TYR A 140 -3.71 -12.06 -10.54
C TYR A 140 -3.77 -13.53 -10.12
N GLU A 141 -3.48 -14.45 -11.04
CA GLU A 141 -3.40 -15.89 -10.76
C GLU A 141 -2.26 -16.21 -9.79
N GLU A 142 -1.12 -15.53 -9.95
CA GLU A 142 0.03 -15.60 -9.06
C GLU A 142 0.49 -14.19 -8.69
N PHE A 143 0.39 -13.83 -7.41
CA PHE A 143 0.89 -12.55 -6.90
C PHE A 143 1.72 -12.75 -5.64
N TYR A 144 3.02 -12.45 -5.73
CA TYR A 144 3.91 -12.54 -4.58
C TYR A 144 3.97 -11.21 -3.84
N TRP A 145 3.29 -11.15 -2.69
CA TRP A 145 3.20 -9.94 -1.86
C TRP A 145 4.33 -9.78 -0.84
N LYS A 146 4.98 -10.87 -0.44
CA LYS A 146 6.00 -10.85 0.63
C LYS A 146 7.24 -10.09 0.16
N GLY A 147 7.77 -9.22 1.02
CA GLY A 147 8.96 -8.43 0.69
C GLY A 147 8.71 -7.24 -0.24
N ARG A 148 7.46 -7.00 -0.68
CA ARG A 148 7.12 -5.82 -1.49
C ARG A 148 7.26 -4.54 -0.68
N ASN A 149 7.80 -3.50 -1.29
CA ASN A 149 7.90 -2.17 -0.72
C ASN A 149 6.92 -1.18 -1.40
N PRO A 150 6.78 0.06 -0.89
CA PRO A 150 5.88 1.04 -1.50
C PRO A 150 6.26 1.42 -2.94
N ASP A 151 7.55 1.37 -3.28
CA ASP A 151 8.07 1.65 -4.61
C ASP A 151 7.59 0.59 -5.62
N ASP A 152 7.64 -0.69 -5.26
CA ASP A 152 7.07 -1.79 -6.05
C ASP A 152 5.58 -1.55 -6.38
N ILE A 153 4.81 -1.02 -5.42
CA ILE A 153 3.38 -0.76 -5.59
C ILE A 153 3.17 0.46 -6.50
N ALA A 154 3.99 1.51 -6.35
CA ALA A 154 3.95 2.67 -7.24
C ALA A 154 4.31 2.28 -8.68
N ASP A 155 5.40 1.53 -8.86
CA ASP A 155 5.81 0.98 -10.15
C ASP A 155 4.73 0.09 -10.78
N MET A 156 4.03 -0.70 -9.97
CA MET A 156 2.90 -1.48 -10.44
C MET A 156 1.77 -0.58 -10.96
N ILE A 157 1.41 0.48 -10.25
CA ILE A 157 0.38 1.43 -10.69
C ILE A 157 0.79 2.13 -12.01
N HIS A 158 2.06 2.51 -12.14
CA HIS A 158 2.56 3.21 -13.33
C HIS A 158 2.74 2.30 -14.54
N ASN A 159 3.27 1.08 -14.33
CA ASN A 159 3.86 0.30 -15.42
C ASN A 159 3.14 -1.03 -15.71
N TRP A 160 2.35 -1.57 -14.79
CA TRP A 160 1.77 -2.91 -14.98
C TRP A 160 0.46 -2.88 -15.77
N LYS A 161 0.30 -3.88 -16.64
CA LYS A 161 -0.92 -4.06 -17.44
C LYS A 161 -2.13 -4.24 -16.53
N GLY A 162 -3.17 -3.46 -16.78
CA GLY A 162 -4.46 -3.54 -16.07
C GLY A 162 -4.63 -2.48 -14.98
N TRP A 163 -3.56 -1.79 -14.59
CA TRP A 163 -3.64 -0.62 -13.73
C TRP A 163 -3.95 0.64 -14.53
N THR A 164 -4.68 1.55 -13.90
CA THR A 164 -4.94 2.89 -14.41
C THR A 164 -4.67 3.85 -13.27
N MET A 165 -3.76 4.78 -13.50
CA MET A 165 -3.51 5.88 -12.58
C MET A 165 -4.72 6.82 -12.56
N ILE A 166 -5.40 6.87 -11.42
CA ILE A 166 -6.59 7.71 -11.19
C ILE A 166 -6.17 9.14 -10.83
N TYR A 167 -5.12 9.27 -10.04
CA TYR A 167 -4.62 10.54 -9.57
C TYR A 167 -3.14 10.44 -9.21
N GLU A 168 -2.38 11.50 -9.51
CA GLU A 168 -1.05 11.72 -8.96
C GLU A 168 -0.85 13.22 -8.74
N GLY A 169 -0.60 13.62 -7.51
CA GLY A 169 -0.48 15.04 -7.16
C GLY A 169 -0.57 15.30 -5.66
N GLU A 170 -0.58 16.58 -5.28
CA GLU A 170 -0.77 17.01 -3.91
C GLU A 170 -2.26 17.11 -3.56
N ILE A 171 -2.67 16.42 -2.50
CA ILE A 171 -4.03 16.45 -1.94
C ILE A 171 -4.15 17.56 -0.90
#